data_AF-A0A6I7QB38-F1
#
_entry.id   AF-A0A6I7QB38-F1
#
_cell.length_a   1.000
_cell.length_b   1.000
_cell.length_c   1.000
_cell.angle_alpha   90.00
_cell.angle_beta   90.00
_cell.angle_gamma   90.00
#
_symmetry.space_group_name_H-M   'P 1'
#
loop_
_entity.id
_entity.type
_entity.pdbx_description
1 polymer ?
#
loop_
_entity_poly.entity_id
_entity_poly.type
_entity_poly.pdbx_seq_one_letter_code
_entity_poly.pdbx_strand_id
1 'polypeptide(L)'
;MTDQEVTQEQFGRLIDDIAYLQDEAEALKYVIEQVPYTEQPPDGLSIYSLLKLLDHAQINFFRPIVEKVFSESRVVNISDFEHFEKSFEEPPAEDADVEKALNKIIKHRAALLNVFTKIPLIDWERGVKNYEGDLITLYEFSVEMVKAERAILKAIADLVMVYQNDRMTRREVDARSRKRKPE
;
A
#
# COMPACT_ATOMS: atom_id res chain seq x y z
N MET A 1 29.06 2.58 8.73
CA MET A 1 28.52 3.93 8.46
C MET A 1 28.46 4.03 6.96
N THR A 2 27.26 3.91 6.38
CA THR A 2 27.05 4.19 4.96
C THR A 2 27.14 5.70 4.80
N ASP A 3 28.26 6.15 4.23
CA ASP A 3 28.65 7.54 3.94
C ASP A 3 27.81 8.12 2.78
N GLN A 4 26.52 7.78 2.70
CA GLN A 4 25.62 8.28 1.66
C GLN A 4 24.77 9.41 2.22
N GLU A 5 25.14 10.63 1.86
CA GLU A 5 24.28 11.79 2.05
C GLU A 5 23.01 11.61 1.19
N VAL A 6 21.84 11.79 1.80
CA VAL A 6 20.57 11.76 1.06
C VAL A 6 20.50 13.01 0.20
N THR A 7 20.59 12.82 -1.12
CA THR A 7 20.57 13.93 -2.07
C THR A 7 19.15 14.49 -2.27
N GLN A 8 19.06 15.75 -2.70
CA GLN A 8 17.78 16.36 -3.10
C GLN A 8 17.08 15.57 -4.24
N GLU A 9 17.85 14.96 -5.13
CA GLU A 9 17.30 14.14 -6.22
C GLU A 9 16.67 12.84 -5.67
N GLN A 10 17.36 12.15 -4.75
CA GLN A 10 16.82 10.97 -4.07
C GLN A 10 15.55 11.29 -3.28
N PHE A 11 15.57 12.39 -2.53
CA PHE A 11 14.40 12.87 -1.82
C PHE A 11 13.24 13.20 -2.78
N GLY A 12 13.50 13.93 -3.87
CA GLY A 12 12.49 14.24 -4.89
C GLY A 12 11.84 12.99 -5.46
N ARG A 13 12.64 11.97 -5.82
CA ARG A 13 12.13 10.68 -6.31
C ARG A 13 11.26 9.96 -5.28
N LEU A 14 11.63 9.99 -4.00
CA LEU A 14 10.83 9.40 -2.93
C LEU A 14 9.45 10.10 -2.80
N ILE A 15 9.43 11.43 -2.89
CA ILE A 15 8.19 12.21 -2.86
C ILE A 15 7.31 11.87 -4.08
N ASP A 16 7.89 11.81 -5.28
CA ASP A 16 7.19 11.42 -6.49
C ASP A 16 6.64 10.00 -6.39
N ASP A 17 7.42 9.07 -5.83
CA ASP A 17 7.02 7.68 -5.64
C ASP A 17 5.81 7.53 -4.70
N ILE A 18 5.74 8.34 -3.64
CA ILE A 18 4.61 8.38 -2.71
C ILE A 18 3.40 9.06 -3.32
N ALA A 19 3.59 10.14 -4.08
CA ALA A 19 2.51 10.79 -4.82
C ALA A 19 1.88 9.81 -5.82
N TYR A 20 2.72 9.06 -6.54
CA TYR A 20 2.24 8.04 -7.48
C TYR A 20 1.41 6.95 -6.81
N LEU A 21 1.76 6.51 -5.59
CA LEU A 21 0.93 5.58 -4.82
C LEU A 21 -0.47 6.16 -4.56
N GLN A 22 -0.59 7.47 -4.28
CA GLN A 22 -1.89 8.10 -4.11
C GLN A 22 -2.71 8.04 -5.40
N ASP A 23 -2.10 8.38 -6.54
CA ASP A 23 -2.74 8.33 -7.86
C ASP A 23 -3.23 6.91 -8.19
N GLU A 24 -2.45 5.87 -7.87
CA GLU A 24 -2.85 4.47 -8.05
C GLU A 24 -4.10 4.11 -7.22
N ALA A 25 -4.17 4.56 -5.97
CA ALA A 25 -5.37 4.35 -5.14
C ALA A 25 -6.58 5.14 -5.66
N GLU A 26 -6.38 6.33 -6.21
CA GLU A 26 -7.44 7.10 -6.85
C GLU A 26 -7.96 6.40 -8.10
N ALA A 27 -7.06 5.85 -8.94
CA ALA A 27 -7.41 5.10 -10.13
C ALA A 27 -8.24 3.85 -9.81
N LEU A 28 -7.94 3.15 -8.71
CA LEU A 28 -8.70 1.97 -8.30
C LEU A 28 -10.19 2.25 -8.07
N LYS A 29 -10.57 3.46 -7.64
CA LYS A 29 -11.98 3.83 -7.41
C LYS A 29 -12.86 3.63 -8.63
N TYR A 30 -12.32 3.79 -9.84
CA TYR A 30 -13.10 3.70 -11.08
C TYR A 30 -13.46 2.27 -11.47
N VAL A 31 -12.70 1.28 -10.97
CA VAL A 31 -12.80 -0.12 -11.44
C VAL A 31 -13.26 -1.08 -10.35
N ILE A 32 -13.03 -0.75 -9.09
CA ILE A 32 -13.09 -1.71 -7.98
C ILE A 32 -14.52 -2.13 -7.60
N GLU A 33 -15.51 -1.26 -7.81
CA GLU A 33 -16.93 -1.60 -7.58
C GLU A 33 -17.47 -2.57 -8.64
N GLN A 34 -16.75 -2.74 -9.76
CA GLN A 34 -17.19 -3.59 -10.87
C GLN A 34 -16.70 -5.04 -10.76
N VAL A 35 -15.95 -5.36 -9.70
CA VAL A 35 -15.36 -6.67 -9.42
C VAL A 35 -15.82 -7.18 -8.05
N PRO A 36 -15.82 -8.50 -7.80
CA PRO A 36 -16.20 -9.06 -6.51
C PRO A 36 -15.10 -8.82 -5.46
N TYR A 37 -15.03 -7.60 -4.93
CA TYR A 37 -13.93 -7.15 -4.07
C TYR A 37 -13.85 -7.84 -2.69
N THR A 38 -14.92 -8.53 -2.26
CA THR A 38 -14.95 -9.36 -1.04
C THR A 38 -14.64 -10.83 -1.28
N GLU A 39 -14.56 -11.27 -2.54
CA GLU A 39 -14.30 -12.67 -2.86
C GLU A 39 -12.82 -12.99 -2.58
N GLN A 40 -12.60 -14.00 -1.74
CA GLN A 40 -11.28 -14.45 -1.35
C GLN A 40 -10.74 -15.47 -2.37
N PRO A 41 -9.59 -15.20 -3.02
CA PRO A 41 -8.95 -16.17 -3.89
C PRO A 41 -8.38 -17.35 -3.07
N PRO A 42 -8.19 -18.54 -3.68
CA PRO A 42 -7.72 -19.74 -2.97
C PRO A 42 -6.41 -19.56 -2.18
N ASP A 43 -5.48 -18.74 -2.70
CA ASP A 43 -4.13 -18.58 -2.16
C ASP A 43 -3.87 -17.14 -1.67
N GLY A 44 -4.88 -16.42 -1.20
CA GLY A 44 -4.64 -15.04 -0.78
C GLY A 44 -5.79 -14.32 -0.08
N LEU A 45 -5.58 -13.02 0.05
CA LEU A 45 -6.55 -12.07 0.61
C LEU A 45 -7.49 -11.56 -0.48
N SER A 46 -8.73 -11.25 -0.09
CA SER A 46 -9.64 -10.51 -0.97
C SER A 46 -9.09 -9.11 -1.28
N ILE A 47 -9.61 -8.46 -2.33
CA ILE A 47 -9.26 -7.07 -2.66
C ILE A 47 -9.54 -6.15 -1.46
N TYR A 48 -10.68 -6.34 -0.79
CA TYR A 48 -11.03 -5.57 0.40
C TYR A 48 -10.03 -5.79 1.54
N SER A 49 -9.65 -7.04 1.79
CA SER A 49 -8.68 -7.39 2.84
C SER A 49 -7.30 -6.82 2.54
N LEU A 50 -6.87 -6.80 1.28
CA LEU A 50 -5.61 -6.14 0.85
C LEU A 50 -5.65 -4.62 1.05
N LEU A 51 -6.77 -3.96 0.74
CA LEU A 51 -6.93 -2.53 1.03
C LEU A 51 -6.86 -2.25 2.53
N LYS A 52 -7.41 -3.14 3.35
CA LYS A 52 -7.37 -3.02 4.80
C LYS A 52 -5.98 -3.29 5.36
N LEU A 53 -5.26 -4.24 4.79
CA LEU A 53 -3.85 -4.49 5.11
C LEU A 53 -3.01 -3.25 4.79
N LEU A 54 -3.25 -2.60 3.64
CA LEU A 54 -2.57 -1.37 3.25
C LEU A 54 -2.84 -0.22 4.23
N ASP A 55 -4.11 0.00 4.59
CA ASP A 55 -4.53 1.01 5.59
C ASP A 55 -3.88 0.71 6.96
N HIS A 56 -3.88 -0.56 7.37
CA HIS A 56 -3.29 -1.04 8.62
C HIS A 56 -1.77 -0.82 8.66
N ALA A 57 -1.06 -1.22 7.59
CA ALA A 57 0.38 -1.02 7.47
C ALA A 57 0.75 0.45 7.62
N GLN A 58 -0.02 1.33 7.00
CA GLN A 58 0.24 2.76 7.04
C GLN A 58 0.03 3.36 8.42
N ILE A 59 -1.10 3.06 9.08
CA ILE A 59 -1.47 3.69 10.36
C ILE A 59 -0.75 3.07 11.55
N ASN A 60 -0.55 1.75 11.55
CA ASN A 60 -0.10 1.02 12.74
C ASN A 60 1.39 0.66 12.69
N PHE A 61 2.04 0.79 11.53
CA PHE A 61 3.45 0.43 11.37
C PHE A 61 4.29 1.57 10.81
N PHE A 62 4.10 1.94 9.54
CA PHE A 62 5.00 2.87 8.87
C PHE A 62 4.95 4.30 9.44
N ARG A 63 3.76 4.90 9.54
CA ARG A 63 3.62 6.26 10.04
C ARG A 63 4.10 6.41 11.50
N PRO A 64 3.75 5.52 12.45
CA PRO A 64 4.28 5.59 13.82
C PRO A 64 5.81 5.53 13.87
N ILE A 65 6.45 4.71 13.04
CA ILE A 65 7.91 4.62 12.99
C ILE A 65 8.51 5.95 12.48
N VAL A 66 8.00 6.49 11.36
CA VAL A 66 8.48 7.77 10.82
C VAL A 66 8.30 8.90 11.85
N GLU A 67 7.12 9.01 12.46
CA GLU A 67 6.84 10.04 13.47
C GLU A 67 7.73 9.89 14.72
N LYS A 68 8.04 8.66 15.14
CA LYS A 68 8.94 8.40 16.26
C LYS A 68 10.39 8.77 15.95
N VAL A 69 10.90 8.44 14.76
CA VAL A 69 12.25 8.83 14.31
C VAL A 69 12.41 10.35 14.25
N PHE A 70 11.33 11.04 13.89
CA PHE A 70 11.31 12.50 13.84
C PHE A 70 11.25 13.14 15.23
N SER A 71 10.44 12.59 16.14
CA SER A 71 10.20 13.18 17.47
C SER A 71 11.25 12.81 18.53
N GLU A 72 11.96 11.68 18.37
CA GLU A 72 12.96 11.22 19.32
C GLU A 72 14.40 11.54 18.87
N SER A 73 15.28 11.79 19.84
CA SER A 73 16.73 11.93 19.60
C SER A 73 17.48 10.60 19.63
N ARG A 74 16.82 9.53 20.07
CA ARG A 74 17.39 8.18 20.14
C ARG A 74 17.06 7.42 18.86
N VAL A 75 17.97 6.52 18.48
CA VAL A 75 17.75 5.60 17.35
C VAL A 75 16.54 4.71 17.66
N VAL A 76 15.54 4.74 16.78
CA VAL A 76 14.36 3.90 16.85
C VAL A 76 14.71 2.49 16.41
N ASN A 77 14.24 1.47 17.13
CA ASN A 77 14.35 0.07 16.73
C ASN A 77 13.02 -0.42 16.16
N ILE A 78 13.01 -0.85 14.90
CA ILE A 78 11.81 -1.38 14.23
C ILE A 78 11.29 -2.63 14.94
N SER A 79 12.17 -3.38 15.61
CA SER A 79 11.80 -4.56 16.41
C SER A 79 10.88 -4.25 17.60
N ASP A 80 10.79 -2.98 18.02
CA ASP A 80 9.85 -2.54 19.05
C ASP A 80 8.40 -2.45 18.53
N PHE A 81 8.22 -2.61 17.21
CA PHE A 81 6.93 -2.57 16.53
C PHE A 81 6.61 -3.96 15.97
N GLU A 82 5.39 -4.43 16.24
CA GLU A 82 4.90 -5.65 15.61
C GLU A 82 4.71 -5.40 14.10
N HIS A 83 5.28 -6.27 13.27
CA HIS A 83 5.19 -6.13 11.81
C HIS A 83 3.72 -6.12 11.37
N PHE A 84 3.36 -5.25 10.42
CA PHE A 84 1.97 -5.06 10.03
C PHE A 84 1.31 -6.34 9.51
N GLU A 85 2.05 -7.22 8.84
CA GLU A 85 1.53 -8.51 8.37
C GLU A 85 1.17 -9.47 9.51
N LYS A 86 1.85 -9.35 10.66
CA LYS A 86 1.63 -10.22 11.83
C LYS A 86 0.51 -9.69 12.72
N SER A 87 0.39 -8.37 12.81
CA SER A 87 -0.65 -7.70 13.61
C SER A 87 -1.95 -7.47 12.84
N PHE A 88 -2.01 -7.82 11.55
CA PHE A 88 -3.20 -7.63 10.74
C PHE A 88 -4.24 -8.73 11.03
N GLU A 89 -5.44 -8.30 11.41
CA GLU A 89 -6.61 -9.16 11.53
C GLU A 89 -7.55 -8.91 10.36
N GLU A 90 -7.89 -9.96 9.61
CA GLU A 90 -8.76 -9.84 8.45
C GLU A 90 -10.18 -9.40 8.87
N PRO A 91 -10.69 -8.29 8.31
CA PRO A 91 -12.00 -7.79 8.70
C PRO A 91 -13.12 -8.65 8.08
N PRO A 92 -14.28 -8.75 8.74
CA PRO A 92 -15.42 -9.47 8.21
C PRO A 92 -15.91 -8.84 6.89
N ALA A 93 -16.34 -9.70 5.97
CA ALA A 93 -16.79 -9.29 4.64
C ALA A 93 -18.21 -8.68 4.61
N GLU A 94 -19.01 -8.93 5.65
CA GLU A 94 -20.45 -8.58 5.69
C GLU A 94 -20.70 -7.06 5.64
N ASP A 95 -19.74 -6.25 6.10
CA ASP A 95 -19.81 -4.78 6.13
C ASP A 95 -18.74 -4.13 5.22
N ALA A 96 -18.34 -4.82 4.15
CA ALA A 96 -17.25 -4.37 3.29
C ALA A 96 -17.63 -3.16 2.43
N ASP A 97 -17.06 -2.00 2.78
CA ASP A 97 -17.17 -0.75 2.05
C ASP A 97 -15.82 -0.37 1.44
N VAL A 98 -15.68 -0.69 0.15
CA VAL A 98 -14.44 -0.52 -0.61
C VAL A 98 -14.15 0.95 -0.92
N GLU A 99 -15.18 1.76 -1.15
CA GLU A 99 -15.03 3.19 -1.42
C GLU A 99 -14.52 3.92 -0.17
N LYS A 100 -15.10 3.60 1.00
CA LYS A 100 -14.64 4.11 2.29
C LYS A 100 -13.22 3.66 2.61
N ALA A 101 -12.84 2.42 2.28
CA ALA A 101 -11.47 1.94 2.46
C ALA A 101 -10.48 2.75 1.60
N LEU A 102 -10.77 2.92 0.30
CA LEU A 102 -9.94 3.73 -0.60
C LEU A 102 -9.86 5.19 -0.17
N ASN A 103 -10.99 5.79 0.24
CA ASN A 103 -11.03 7.15 0.73
C ASN A 103 -10.17 7.35 1.99
N LYS A 104 -10.06 6.34 2.86
CA LYS A 104 -9.14 6.39 4.01
C LYS A 104 -7.69 6.32 3.56
N ILE A 105 -7.34 5.36 2.70
CA ILE A 105 -5.97 5.19 2.17
C ILE A 105 -5.48 6.49 1.53
N ILE A 106 -6.29 7.10 0.65
CA ILE A 106 -5.93 8.35 -0.03
C ILE A 106 -5.69 9.47 0.98
N LYS A 107 -6.55 9.61 2.00
CA LYS A 107 -6.36 10.60 3.08
C LYS A 107 -5.09 10.35 3.88
N HIS A 108 -4.80 9.10 4.22
CA HIS A 108 -3.60 8.74 4.98
C HIS A 108 -2.32 8.96 4.17
N ARG A 109 -2.35 8.71 2.86
CA ARG A 109 -1.24 9.03 1.94
C ARG A 109 -1.02 10.52 1.79
N ALA A 110 -2.06 11.31 1.61
CA ALA A 110 -1.96 12.76 1.60
C ALA A 110 -1.39 13.30 2.93
N ALA A 111 -1.78 12.70 4.07
CA ALA A 111 -1.21 13.05 5.37
C ALA A 111 0.28 12.68 5.47
N LEU A 112 0.68 11.50 4.98
CA LEU A 112 2.06 11.05 4.95
C LEU A 112 2.93 11.96 4.08
N LEU A 113 2.48 12.28 2.87
CA LEU A 113 3.16 13.19 1.96
C LEU A 113 3.38 14.56 2.59
N ASN A 114 2.36 15.07 3.31
CA ASN A 114 2.48 16.31 4.08
C ASN A 114 3.48 16.22 5.24
N VAL A 115 3.67 15.05 5.85
CA VAL A 115 4.74 14.83 6.85
C VAL A 115 6.10 14.82 6.17
N PHE A 116 6.25 14.02 5.11
CA PHE A 116 7.52 13.82 4.41
C PHE A 116 8.08 15.11 3.82
N THR A 117 7.21 15.93 3.20
CA THR A 117 7.61 17.24 2.63
C THR A 117 8.05 18.27 3.67
N LYS A 118 7.76 18.05 4.96
CA LYS A 118 8.17 18.93 6.06
C LYS A 118 9.45 18.48 6.75
N ILE A 119 9.93 17.26 6.48
CA ILE A 119 11.16 16.74 7.08
C ILE A 119 12.36 17.43 6.38
N PRO A 120 13.21 18.15 7.11
CA PRO A 120 14.44 18.73 6.56
C PRO A 120 15.33 17.66 5.92
N LEU A 121 16.03 17.99 4.83
CA LEU A 121 16.86 17.01 4.10
C LEU A 121 17.81 16.23 5.03
N ILE A 122 18.47 16.93 5.97
CA ILE A 122 19.40 16.34 6.93
C ILE A 122 18.76 15.29 7.87
N ASP A 123 17.47 15.42 8.15
CA ASP A 123 16.77 14.51 9.05
C ASP A 123 16.43 13.16 8.37
N TRP A 124 16.54 13.06 7.04
CA TRP A 124 16.39 11.80 6.31
C TRP A 124 17.54 10.81 6.55
N GLU A 125 18.67 11.30 7.04
CA GLU A 125 19.85 10.50 7.40
C GLU A 125 19.76 9.95 8.84
N ARG A 126 18.72 10.31 9.58
CA ARG A 126 18.51 9.78 10.93
C ARG A 126 18.45 8.25 10.92
N GLY A 127 19.16 7.66 11.85
CA GLY A 127 19.31 6.21 11.95
C GLY A 127 18.07 5.52 12.53
N VAL A 128 17.76 4.36 11.95
CA VAL A 128 16.70 3.42 12.34
C VAL A 128 17.33 2.03 12.37
N LYS A 129 17.12 1.25 13.43
CA LYS A 129 17.57 -0.15 13.47
C LYS A 129 16.52 -1.06 12.84
N ASN A 130 16.92 -1.84 11.85
CA ASN A 130 16.07 -2.85 11.22
C ASN A 130 15.92 -4.10 12.12
N TYR A 131 15.17 -5.11 11.65
CA TYR A 131 14.97 -6.37 12.36
C TYR A 131 16.24 -7.21 12.52
N GLU A 132 17.25 -7.02 11.68
CA GLU A 132 18.56 -7.67 11.77
C GLU A 132 19.49 -6.95 12.76
N GLY A 133 19.07 -5.78 13.26
CA GLY A 133 19.84 -4.93 14.17
C GLY A 133 20.76 -3.94 13.45
N ASP A 134 20.77 -3.95 12.12
CA ASP A 134 21.55 -3.03 11.30
C ASP A 134 20.96 -1.62 11.32
N LEU A 135 21.85 -0.63 11.29
CA LEU A 135 21.47 0.76 11.21
C LEU A 135 21.24 1.16 9.75
N ILE A 136 19.99 1.45 9.41
CA ILE A 136 19.57 2.05 8.15
C ILE A 136 19.13 3.50 8.39
N THR A 137 19.02 4.29 7.33
CA THR A 137 18.50 5.66 7.38
C THR A 137 16.97 5.69 7.32
N LEU A 138 16.36 6.79 7.77
CA LEU A 138 14.93 7.05 7.59
C LEU A 138 14.54 7.05 6.10
N TYR A 139 15.45 7.52 5.23
CA TYR A 139 15.30 7.41 3.78
C TYR A 139 15.17 5.96 3.32
N GLU A 140 16.13 5.09 3.67
CA GLU A 140 16.11 3.68 3.29
C GLU A 140 14.86 2.97 3.82
N PHE A 141 14.49 3.23 5.08
CA PHE A 141 13.24 2.70 5.65
C PHE A 141 12.01 3.13 4.85
N SER A 142 11.95 4.41 4.44
CA SER A 142 10.82 4.94 3.69
C SER A 142 10.76 4.45 2.24
N VAL A 143 11.91 4.15 1.63
CA VAL A 143 11.97 3.47 0.33
C VAL A 143 11.41 2.05 0.45
N GLU A 144 11.76 1.31 1.50
CA GLU A 144 11.20 -0.04 1.73
C GLU A 144 9.69 0.01 2.03
N MET A 145 9.22 1.02 2.76
CA MET A 145 7.79 1.29 2.93
C MET A 145 7.08 1.44 1.58
N VAL A 146 7.59 2.31 0.70
CA VAL A 146 7.00 2.53 -0.64
C VAL A 146 6.97 1.22 -1.43
N LYS A 147 8.04 0.43 -1.40
CA LYS A 147 8.08 -0.88 -2.09
C LYS A 147 7.03 -1.85 -1.55
N ALA A 148 6.88 -1.94 -0.23
CA ALA A 148 5.87 -2.79 0.39
C ALA A 148 4.45 -2.35 0.00
N GLU A 149 4.16 -1.04 0.03
CA GLU A 149 2.85 -0.52 -0.41
C GLU A 149 2.58 -0.80 -1.90
N ARG A 150 3.58 -0.60 -2.77
CA ARG A 150 3.46 -0.91 -4.20
C ARG A 150 3.16 -2.39 -4.44
N ALA A 151 3.77 -3.29 -3.66
CA ALA A 151 3.51 -4.72 -3.77
C ALA A 151 2.04 -5.05 -3.45
N ILE A 152 1.46 -4.43 -2.41
CA ILE A 152 0.06 -4.62 -2.03
C ILE A 152 -0.88 -4.04 -3.10
N LEU A 153 -0.63 -2.81 -3.59
CA LEU A 153 -1.43 -2.22 -4.66
C LEU A 153 -1.38 -3.05 -5.95
N LYS A 154 -0.20 -3.57 -6.29
CA LYS A 154 -0.04 -4.47 -7.43
C LYS A 154 -0.86 -5.74 -7.27
N ALA A 155 -0.86 -6.36 -6.09
CA ALA A 155 -1.68 -7.54 -5.83
C ALA A 155 -3.19 -7.23 -6.00
N ILE A 156 -3.63 -6.04 -5.58
CA ILE A 156 -5.01 -5.58 -5.82
C ILE A 156 -5.28 -5.42 -7.32
N ALA A 157 -4.40 -4.74 -8.05
CA ALA A 157 -4.55 -4.51 -9.48
C ALA A 157 -4.60 -5.83 -10.28
N ASP A 158 -3.76 -6.80 -9.93
CA ASP A 158 -3.72 -8.12 -10.54
C ASP A 158 -5.06 -8.86 -10.33
N LEU A 159 -5.63 -8.83 -9.12
CA LEU A 159 -6.96 -9.40 -8.86
C LEU A 159 -8.08 -8.70 -9.65
N VAL A 160 -8.05 -7.37 -9.71
CA VAL A 160 -9.02 -6.60 -10.52
C VAL A 160 -8.95 -7.03 -11.98
N MET A 161 -7.75 -7.17 -12.55
CA MET A 161 -7.57 -7.61 -13.93
C MET A 161 -8.07 -9.03 -14.16
N VAL A 162 -7.80 -9.97 -13.23
CA VAL A 162 -8.31 -11.36 -13.30
C VAL A 162 -9.83 -11.36 -13.36
N TYR A 163 -10.50 -10.65 -12.44
CA TYR A 163 -11.96 -10.60 -12.42
C TYR A 163 -12.56 -9.92 -13.66
N GLN A 164 -11.92 -8.87 -14.19
CA GLN A 164 -12.36 -8.23 -15.43
C GLN A 164 -12.24 -9.17 -16.63
N ASN A 165 -11.13 -9.89 -16.75
CA ASN A 165 -10.89 -10.85 -17.84
C ASN A 165 -11.87 -12.03 -17.80
N ASP A 166 -12.14 -12.56 -16.61
CA ASP A 166 -13.14 -13.63 -16.42
C ASP A 166 -14.54 -13.18 -16.85
N ARG A 167 -14.91 -11.95 -16.49
CA ARG A 167 -16.20 -11.36 -16.89
C ARG A 167 -16.31 -11.18 -18.40
N MET A 168 -15.24 -10.73 -19.07
CA MET A 168 -15.21 -10.60 -20.53
C MET A 168 -15.33 -11.96 -21.22
N THR A 169 -14.56 -12.95 -20.75
CA THR A 169 -14.56 -14.31 -21.30
C THR A 169 -15.95 -14.96 -21.19
N ARG A 170 -16.60 -14.85 -20.01
CA ARG A 170 -17.97 -15.36 -19.81
C ARG A 170 -18.97 -14.72 -20.77
N ARG A 171 -18.90 -13.39 -20.96
CA ARG A 171 -19.76 -12.68 -21.91
C ARG A 171 -19.58 -13.15 -23.35
N GLU A 172 -18.34 -13.41 -23.79
CA GLU A 172 -18.08 -13.93 -25.13
C GLU A 172 -18.64 -15.34 -25.34
N VAL A 173 -18.49 -16.21 -24.34
CA VAL A 173 -19.03 -17.59 -24.37
C VAL A 173 -20.55 -17.57 -24.44
N ASP A 174 -21.20 -16.73 -23.63
CA ASP A 174 -22.66 -16.57 -23.63
C ASP A 174 -23.17 -16.02 -24.96
N ALA A 175 -22.51 -15.01 -25.52
CA ALA A 175 -22.86 -14.44 -26.82
C ALA A 175 -22.72 -15.46 -27.97
N ARG A 176 -21.67 -16.28 -27.95
CA ARG A 176 -21.48 -17.38 -28.93
C ARG A 176 -22.53 -18.47 -28.76
N SER A 177 -22.91 -18.80 -27.53
CA SER A 177 -23.92 -19.82 -27.23
C SER A 177 -25.33 -19.38 -27.66
N ARG A 178 -25.69 -18.11 -27.49
CA ARG A 178 -26.96 -17.53 -27.98
C ARG A 178 -27.04 -17.52 -29.51
N LYS A 179 -25.95 -17.21 -30.21
CA LYS A 179 -25.90 -17.26 -31.69
C LYS A 179 -26.03 -18.69 -32.26
N ARG A 180 -25.75 -19.73 -31.46
CA ARG A 180 -25.84 -21.14 -31.87
C ARG A 180 -27.20 -21.79 -31.59
N LYS A 181 -28.10 -21.10 -30.89
CA LYS A 181 -29.51 -21.50 -30.76
C LYS A 181 -30.41 -20.51 -31.53
N PRO A 182 -30.39 -20.50 -32.87
CA PRO A 182 -31.51 -19.94 -33.61
C PRO A 182 -32.72 -20.87 -33.42
N GLU A 183 -33.88 -20.28 -33.12
CA GLU A 183 -35.19 -20.97 -33.19
C GLU A 183 -35.43 -21.58 -34.57
#